data_AF-A0A354W6M4-F1
#
_entry.id   AF-A0A354W6M4-F1
#
_cell.length_a   1.000
_cell.length_b   1.000
_cell.length_c   1.000
_cell.angle_alpha   90.00
_cell.angle_beta   90.00
_cell.angle_gamma   90.00
#
_symmetry.space_group_name_H-M   'P 1'
#
loop_
_entity.id
_entity.type
_entity.pdbx_description
1 polymer ?
#
loop_
_entity_poly.entity_id
_entity_poly.type
_entity_poly.pdbx_seq_one_letter_code
_entity_poly.pdbx_strand_id
1 'polypeptide(L)' 'MVSSKVKEVKAEIITIGDEILIGQIVDTNSAWIGQTFNLEGIEISRINSITDTAE' A
#
# COMPACT_ATOMS: atom_id res chain seq x y z
N MET A 1 0.38 -21.87 28.67
CA MET A 1 0.46 -21.90 27.20
C MET A 1 0.93 -20.53 26.76
N VAL A 2 2.21 -20.38 26.41
CA VAL A 2 2.77 -19.08 26.00
C VAL A 2 2.33 -18.85 24.57
N SER A 3 1.47 -17.85 24.36
CA SER A 3 1.12 -17.37 23.02
C SER A 3 2.39 -16.79 22.39
N SER A 4 3.02 -17.56 21.51
CA SER A 4 4.08 -17.08 20.64
C SER A 4 3.45 -16.03 19.72
N LYS A 5 3.72 -14.75 19.98
CA LYS A 5 3.32 -13.64 19.11
C LYS A 5 3.81 -13.94 17.68
N VAL A 6 2.87 -14.19 16.77
CA VAL A 6 3.13 -14.17 15.34
C VAL A 6 3.59 -12.75 15.02
N LYS A 7 4.74 -12.61 14.35
CA LYS A 7 5.26 -11.31 13.95
C LYS A 7 4.26 -10.72 12.93
N GLU A 8 3.62 -9.60 13.28
CA GLU A 8 2.75 -8.88 12.36
C GLU A 8 3.57 -8.45 11.13
N VAL A 9 3.15 -8.92 9.95
CA VAL A 9 3.74 -8.50 8.68
C VAL A 9 3.04 -7.22 8.26
N LYS A 10 3.83 -6.16 8.10
CA LYS A 10 3.37 -4.85 7.64
C LYS A 10 3.98 -4.52 6.29
N ALA A 11 3.23 -3.81 5.46
CA ALA A 11 3.66 -3.37 4.15
C ALA A 11 3.28 -1.91 3.89
N GLU A 12 4.03 -1.26 3.01
CA GLU A 12 3.70 0.05 2.45
C GLU A 12 3.51 -0.07 0.93
N ILE A 13 2.58 0.69 0.39
CA ILE A 13 2.36 0.79 -1.05
C ILE A 13 2.88 2.14 -1.53
N ILE A 14 3.71 2.12 -2.57
CA ILE A 14 4.20 3.32 -3.24
C ILE A 14 3.73 3.27 -4.68
N THR A 15 2.91 4.25 -5.06
CA THR A 15 2.47 4.49 -6.44
C THR A 15 3.36 5.57 -7.06
N ILE A 16 3.80 5.37 -8.29
CA ILE A 16 4.59 6.34 -9.06
C ILE A 16 3.73 6.79 -10.24
N GLY A 17 3.49 8.10 -10.36
CA GLY A 17 2.73 8.66 -11.47
C GLY A 17 2.04 9.98 -11.13
N ASP A 18 2.25 10.99 -11.96
CA ASP A 18 1.72 12.35 -11.77
C ASP A 18 0.20 12.41 -11.94
N GLU A 19 -0.39 11.54 -12.76
CA GLU A 19 -1.83 11.51 -13.04
C GLU A 19 -2.65 11.21 -11.79
N ILE A 20 -2.09 10.42 -10.87
CA ILE A 20 -2.70 10.12 -9.56
C ILE A 20 -2.57 11.34 -8.65
N LEU A 21 -1.42 12.02 -8.67
CA LEU A 21 -1.14 13.18 -7.81
C LEU A 21 -2.01 14.39 -8.15
N ILE A 22 -2.24 14.65 -9.43
CA ILE A 22 -3.08 15.76 -9.90
C ILE A 22 -4.58 15.40 -9.95
N GLY A 23 -4.94 14.16 -9.59
CA GLY A 23 -6.32 13.68 -9.53
C GLY A 23 -6.97 13.43 -10.89
N GLN A 24 -6.18 13.25 -11.95
CA GLN A 24 -6.70 12.87 -13.27
C GLN A 24 -7.22 11.42 -13.28
N ILE A 25 -6.59 10.54 -12.51
CA ILE A 25 -6.94 9.13 -12.37
C ILE A 25 -7.04 8.75 -10.89
N VAL A 26 -7.93 7.80 -10.56
CA VAL A 26 -8.04 7.21 -9.21
C VAL A 26 -7.04 6.07 -9.07
N ASP A 27 -6.33 6.01 -7.94
CA ASP A 27 -5.40 4.89 -7.64
C ASP A 27 -6.16 3.60 -7.31
N THR A 28 -6.58 2.88 -8.35
CA THR A 28 -7.26 1.58 -8.22
C THR A 28 -6.29 0.45 -7.89
N ASN A 29 -5.01 0.61 -8.19
CA ASN A 29 -3.98 -0.40 -7.93
C ASN A 29 -3.73 -0.53 -6.43
N SER A 30 -3.49 0.58 -5.73
CA SER A 30 -3.30 0.56 -4.28
C SER A 30 -4.55 0.05 -3.54
N ALA A 31 -5.74 0.41 -4.04
CA ALA A 31 -7.00 -0.09 -3.48
C ALA A 31 -7.10 -1.62 -3.61
N TRP A 32 -6.80 -2.18 -4.78
CA TRP A 32 -6.81 -3.63 -5.00
C TRP A 32 -5.75 -4.35 -4.17
N ILE A 33 -4.50 -3.85 -4.16
CA ILE A 33 -3.40 -4.44 -3.37
C ILE A 33 -3.74 -4.43 -1.89
N GLY A 34 -4.26 -3.32 -1.36
CA GLY A 34 -4.62 -3.22 0.06
C GLY A 34 -5.72 -4.20 0.47
N GLN A 35 -6.70 -4.43 -0.40
CA GLN A 35 -7.72 -5.45 -0.18
C GLN A 35 -7.11 -6.86 -0.17
N THR A 36 -6.28 -7.18 -1.16
CA THR A 36 -5.60 -8.48 -1.24
C THR A 36 -4.70 -8.72 -0.02
N PHE A 37 -3.90 -7.74 0.37
CA PHE A 37 -2.99 -7.87 1.52
C PHE A 37 -3.75 -8.06 2.82
N ASN A 38 -4.85 -7.34 3.01
CA ASN A 38 -5.71 -7.52 4.19
C ASN A 38 -6.30 -8.94 4.25
N LEU A 39 -6.71 -9.51 3.11
CA LEU A 39 -7.19 -10.90 3.04
C LEU A 39 -6.10 -11.91 3.41
N GLU A 40 -4.84 -11.63 3.08
CA GLU A 40 -3.67 -12.44 3.42
C GLU A 40 -3.11 -12.16 4.84
N GLY A 41 -3.78 -11.31 5.62
CA GLY A 41 -3.38 -10.96 6.98
C GLY A 41 -2.15 -10.03 7.07
N ILE A 42 -1.86 -9.29 5.99
CA ILE A 42 -0.80 -8.28 5.92
C ILE A 42 -1.42 -6.90 6.11
N GLU A 43 -0.95 -6.16 7.13
CA GLU A 43 -1.41 -4.79 7.40
C GLU A 43 -0.71 -3.80 6.45
N ILE A 44 -1.48 -3.01 5.71
CA ILE A 44 -0.94 -1.84 5.00
C ILE A 44 -0.81 -0.69 5.99
N SER A 45 0.42 -0.32 6.36
CA SER A 45 0.68 0.79 7.28
C SER A 45 0.62 2.16 6.61
N ARG A 46 0.87 2.21 5.30
CA ARG A 46 0.88 3.46 4.53
C ARG A 46 0.68 3.20 3.04
N ILE A 47 0.04 4.16 2.38
CA ILE A 47 -0.03 4.26 0.91
C ILE A 47 0.45 5.67 0.57
N ASN A 48 1.45 5.79 -0.30
CA ASN A 48 1.96 7.06 -0.81
C ASN A 48 1.97 7.04 -2.33
N SER A 49 1.62 8.16 -2.94
CA SER A 49 1.88 8.41 -4.35
C SER A 49 3.02 9.42 -4.48
N ILE A 50 3.92 9.20 -5.43
CA ILE A 50 5.06 10.08 -5.74
C ILE A 50 5.10 10.39 -7.23
N THR A 51 5.82 11.46 -7.58
CA THR A 51 6.01 11.88 -8.98
C THR A 51 6.81 10.82 -9.74
N ASP A 52 6.68 10.78 -11.06
CA ASP A 52 7.49 9.86 -11.89
C ASP A 52 8.89 10.40 -12.24
N THR A 53 9.26 11.54 -11.64
CA THR A 53 10.59 12.15 -11.75
C THR A 53 11.52 11.73 -10.62
N ALA A 54 12.82 11.71 -10.90
CA ALA A 54 13.86 11.27 -9.97
C ALA A 54 14.42 12.40 -9.06
N GLU A 55 13.74 13.53 -9.00
CA GLU A 55 14.13 14.73 -8.22
C GLU A 55 13.78 14.59 -6.74
#